data_AF-A0A3A4ZH77-F1
#
_entry.id   AF-A0A3A4ZH77-F1
#
_cell.length_a   1.000
_cell.length_b   1.000
_cell.length_c   1.000
_cell.angle_alpha   90.00
_cell.angle_beta   90.00
_cell.angle_gamma   90.00
#
_symmetry.space_group_name_H-M   'P 1'
#
loop_
_entity.id
_entity.type
_entity.pdbx_description
1 polymer ?
#
loop_
_entity_poly.entity_id
_entity_poly.type
_entity_poly.pdbx_seq_one_letter_code
_entity_poly.pdbx_strand_id
1 'polypeptide(L)'
;MDEVEDFESLPERSAPTSNKLTSLGAIFEGLNEVETEKLQADIYENYAAAMQMRDREPLSEERFYNHFYRGWSNREPKVFGSDKDGYLLGSVINEVFVPTHFAPQGLRQGYRLIKELVDADMPTALFITDDLVNTVRKMNGWKVTPVKMTTRFRGSDVLKTLVINKWSTVPKLAQYTASELAKPSIDKARNIVRNIGEKAITLLNGNRANANDIDAEVEKCVNPYIDSRQYLDSTYLRTLSKPLWDD
;
A
#
# COMPACT_ATOMS: atom_id res chain seq x y z
N MET A 1 -2.59 11.83 49.14
CA MET A 1 -3.70 12.45 48.37
C MET A 1 -3.00 12.97 47.15
N ASP A 2 -2.98 12.14 46.11
CA ASP A 2 -2.28 12.46 44.87
C ASP A 2 -3.20 13.39 44.06
N GLU A 3 -2.67 14.55 43.69
CA GLU A 3 -3.35 15.53 42.86
C GLU A 3 -3.59 14.90 41.49
N VAL A 4 -4.85 14.64 41.18
CA VAL A 4 -5.27 14.24 39.85
C VAL A 4 -5.24 15.51 39.00
N GLU A 5 -4.22 15.65 38.15
CA GLU A 5 -4.18 16.74 37.17
C GLU A 5 -5.39 16.60 36.23
N ASP A 6 -6.29 17.60 36.28
CA ASP A 6 -7.42 17.73 35.37
C ASP A 6 -6.88 17.87 33.94
N PHE A 7 -6.94 16.78 33.18
CA PHE A 7 -6.63 16.77 31.76
C PHE A 7 -7.72 17.57 31.02
N GLU A 8 -7.43 18.83 30.68
CA GLU A 8 -8.29 19.61 29.81
C GLU A 8 -8.52 18.84 28.50
N SER A 9 -9.80 18.58 28.19
CA SER A 9 -10.19 17.96 26.93
C SER A 9 -9.71 18.84 25.77
N LEU A 10 -8.97 18.25 24.83
CA LEU A 10 -8.49 18.95 23.64
C LEU A 10 -9.65 19.70 22.95
N PRO A 11 -9.43 20.94 22.49
CA PRO A 11 -10.48 21.73 21.85
C PRO A 11 -11.09 20.94 20.68
N GLU A 12 -12.42 20.88 20.63
CA GLU A 12 -13.15 20.24 19.51
C GLU A 12 -12.73 20.90 18.20
N ARG A 13 -11.80 20.27 17.48
CA ARG A 13 -11.43 20.70 16.14
C ARG A 13 -12.63 20.40 15.24
N SER A 14 -13.14 21.42 14.56
CA SER A 14 -14.23 21.28 13.61
C SER A 14 -13.88 20.17 12.61
N ALA A 15 -14.64 19.08 12.64
CA ALA A 15 -14.39 17.91 11.79
C ALA A 15 -14.21 18.36 10.34
N PRO A 16 -13.15 17.96 9.64
CA PRO A 16 -13.04 18.21 8.21
C PRO A 16 -14.25 17.56 7.54
N THR A 17 -15.22 18.39 7.15
CA THR A 17 -16.47 18.00 6.47
C THR A 17 -16.24 17.56 5.02
N SER A 18 -14.98 17.40 4.61
CA SER A 18 -14.65 17.03 3.24
C SER A 18 -14.38 15.54 3.16
N ASN A 19 -15.06 14.86 2.23
CA ASN A 19 -14.73 13.53 1.70
C ASN A 19 -13.36 13.54 0.98
N LYS A 20 -12.32 14.05 1.65
CA LYS A 20 -11.02 14.37 1.07
C LYS A 20 -9.98 13.51 1.74
N LEU A 21 -9.18 12.83 0.92
CA LEU A 21 -7.99 12.16 1.40
C LEU A 21 -6.92 13.18 1.75
N THR A 22 -6.33 13.03 2.93
CA THR A 22 -5.26 13.89 3.43
C THR A 22 -3.96 13.12 3.55
N SER A 23 -2.82 13.83 3.49
CA SER A 23 -1.55 13.23 3.88
C SER A 23 -1.58 12.89 5.36
N LEU A 24 -0.85 11.86 5.76
CA LEU A 24 -0.75 11.50 7.17
C LEU A 24 -0.18 12.64 8.02
N GLY A 25 0.75 13.44 7.50
CA GLY A 25 1.26 14.62 8.22
C GLY A 25 0.20 15.69 8.51
N ALA A 26 -0.81 15.82 7.64
CA ALA A 26 -1.80 16.89 7.75
C ALA A 26 -2.72 16.74 8.97
N ILE A 27 -2.94 15.51 9.46
CA ILE A 27 -3.77 15.31 10.67
C ILE A 27 -3.03 15.74 11.94
N PHE A 28 -1.70 15.90 11.88
CA PHE A 28 -0.87 16.36 12.98
C PHE A 28 -0.54 17.86 12.91
N GLU A 29 -1.02 18.57 11.87
CA GLU A 29 -0.75 20.00 11.73
C GLU A 29 -1.28 20.79 12.94
N GLY A 30 -0.40 21.58 13.54
CA GLY A 30 -0.69 22.38 14.73
C GLY A 30 -0.85 21.57 16.01
N LEU A 31 -0.43 20.31 16.05
CA LEU A 31 -0.23 19.57 17.29
C LEU A 31 1.21 19.74 17.77
N ASN A 32 1.40 19.83 19.08
CA ASN A 32 2.72 19.67 19.67
C ASN A 32 3.13 18.18 19.72
N GLU A 33 4.35 17.90 20.20
CA GLU A 33 4.90 16.53 20.26
C GLU A 33 4.02 15.60 21.11
N VAL A 34 3.63 16.03 22.32
CA VAL A 34 2.79 15.24 23.24
C VAL A 34 1.41 14.95 22.64
N GLU A 35 0.80 15.96 22.01
CA GLU A 35 -0.49 15.80 21.33
C GLU A 35 -0.38 14.86 20.11
N THR A 36 0.73 14.92 19.38
CA THR A 36 1.01 14.04 18.25
C THR A 36 1.14 12.59 18.71
N GLU A 37 1.92 12.34 19.76
CA GLU A 37 2.10 11.01 20.35
C GLU A 37 0.77 10.46 20.85
N LYS A 38 -0.02 11.28 21.54
CA LYS A 38 -1.36 10.90 22.01
C LYS A 38 -2.28 10.50 20.86
N LEU A 39 -2.35 11.30 19.79
CA LEU A 39 -3.18 10.96 18.64
C LEU A 39 -2.70 9.68 17.92
N GLN A 40 -1.39 9.46 17.83
CA GLN A 40 -0.85 8.22 17.26
C GLN A 40 -1.23 6.99 18.09
N ALA A 41 -1.17 7.11 19.43
CA ALA A 41 -1.61 6.07 20.36
C ALA A 41 -3.12 5.80 20.22
N ASP A 42 -3.96 6.83 20.20
CA ASP A 42 -5.41 6.71 20.01
C ASP A 42 -5.76 6.00 18.69
N ILE A 43 -5.04 6.32 17.60
CA ILE A 43 -5.20 5.64 16.31
C ILE A 43 -4.86 4.15 16.42
N TYR A 44 -3.74 3.82 17.08
CA TYR A 44 -3.34 2.42 17.27
C TYR A 44 -4.34 1.65 18.14
N GLU A 45 -4.83 2.24 19.24
CA GLU A 45 -5.84 1.62 20.11
C GLU A 45 -7.14 1.33 19.36
N ASN A 46 -7.62 2.29 18.57
CA ASN A 46 -8.81 2.11 17.74
C ASN A 46 -8.62 1.01 16.68
N TYR A 47 -7.45 0.95 16.05
CA TYR A 47 -7.08 -0.14 15.15
C TYR A 47 -7.07 -1.50 15.88
N ALA A 48 -6.44 -1.55 17.06
CA ALA A 48 -6.32 -2.77 17.84
C ALA A 48 -7.70 -3.31 18.26
N ALA A 49 -8.57 -2.42 18.74
CA ALA A 49 -9.95 -2.75 19.07
C ALA A 49 -10.73 -3.26 17.85
N ALA A 50 -10.56 -2.64 16.67
CA ALA A 50 -11.20 -3.08 15.45
C ALA A 50 -10.74 -4.46 14.96
N MET A 51 -9.48 -4.81 15.20
CA MET A 51 -8.96 -6.15 14.93
C MET A 51 -9.52 -7.18 15.92
N GLN A 52 -9.53 -6.86 17.21
CA GLN A 52 -10.06 -7.73 18.26
C GLN A 52 -11.56 -8.03 18.08
N MET A 53 -12.36 -7.03 17.69
CA MET A 53 -13.79 -7.22 17.37
C MET A 53 -14.03 -8.26 16.26
N ARG A 54 -13.02 -8.56 15.45
CA ARG A 54 -13.07 -9.51 14.33
C ARG A 54 -12.36 -10.82 14.65
N ASP A 55 -12.02 -11.06 15.92
CA ASP A 55 -11.22 -12.20 16.37
C ASP A 55 -9.88 -12.29 15.63
N ARG A 56 -9.22 -11.14 15.49
CA ARG A 56 -7.90 -11.03 14.87
C ARG A 56 -6.94 -10.34 15.81
N GLU A 57 -5.74 -10.88 15.89
CA GLU A 57 -4.66 -10.25 16.63
C GLU A 57 -4.18 -8.99 15.87
N PRO A 58 -4.04 -7.84 16.54
CA PRO A 58 -3.53 -6.60 15.93
C PRO A 58 -2.03 -6.70 15.68
N LEU A 59 -1.51 -5.93 14.72
CA LEU A 59 -0.06 -5.73 14.61
C LEU A 59 0.50 -5.27 15.95
N SER A 60 1.74 -5.64 16.26
CA SER A 60 2.43 -5.00 17.38
C SER A 60 2.53 -3.51 17.12
N GLU A 61 2.52 -2.74 18.20
CA GLU A 61 2.61 -1.29 18.16
C GLU A 61 3.81 -0.83 17.32
N GLU A 62 5.01 -1.36 17.61
CA GLU A 62 6.22 -1.04 16.86
C GLU A 62 6.04 -1.24 15.34
N ARG A 63 5.43 -2.34 14.90
CA ARG A 63 5.21 -2.61 13.48
C ARG A 63 4.20 -1.63 12.87
N PHE A 64 3.13 -1.32 13.59
CA PHE A 64 2.14 -0.34 13.15
C PHE A 64 2.79 1.05 12.96
N TYR A 65 3.57 1.51 13.94
CA TYR A 65 4.22 2.80 13.87
C TYR A 65 5.31 2.86 12.80
N ASN A 66 6.09 1.78 12.65
CA ASN A 66 7.08 1.69 11.59
C ASN A 66 6.43 1.80 10.20
N HIS A 67 5.28 1.14 10.01
CA HIS A 67 4.56 1.12 8.73
C HIS A 67 4.05 2.52 8.32
N PHE A 68 3.54 3.31 9.26
CA PHE A 68 2.88 4.58 8.95
C PHE A 68 3.71 5.83 9.26
N TYR A 69 4.44 5.86 10.38
CA TYR A 69 5.03 7.08 10.91
C TYR A 69 6.55 7.16 10.71
N ARG A 70 7.25 6.03 10.47
CA ARG A 70 8.72 5.99 10.36
C ARG A 70 9.24 5.68 8.96
N GLY A 71 8.39 5.84 7.93
CA GLY A 71 8.82 5.81 6.54
C GLY A 71 9.27 4.45 6.00
N TRP A 72 8.84 3.34 6.60
CA TRP A 72 9.13 2.00 6.04
C TRP A 72 8.38 1.72 4.74
N SER A 73 7.23 2.36 4.54
CA SER A 73 6.52 2.25 3.26
C SER A 73 7.18 3.13 2.20
N ASN A 74 7.55 2.53 1.07
CA ASN A 74 7.98 3.25 -0.13
C ASN A 74 6.83 4.02 -0.82
N ARG A 75 5.63 4.01 -0.24
CA ARG A 75 4.43 4.66 -0.80
C ARG A 75 3.98 5.78 0.10
N GLU A 76 3.48 6.85 -0.52
CA GLU A 76 2.91 7.98 0.22
C GLU A 76 1.70 7.52 1.06
N PRO A 77 1.78 7.62 2.40
CA PRO A 77 0.65 7.27 3.25
C PRO A 77 -0.44 8.34 3.14
N LYS A 78 -1.68 7.89 2.98
CA LYS A 78 -2.88 8.73 3.02
C LYS A 78 -3.81 8.27 4.12
N VAL A 79 -4.60 9.20 4.61
CA VAL A 79 -5.60 8.97 5.63
C VAL A 79 -6.95 9.55 5.20
N PHE A 80 -8.02 8.88 5.61
CA PHE A 80 -9.40 9.34 5.46
C PHE A 80 -10.12 9.19 6.80
N GLY A 81 -10.82 10.24 7.25
CA GLY A 81 -11.55 10.21 8.51
C GLY A 81 -11.27 11.44 9.37
N SER A 82 -11.60 11.34 10.65
CA SER A 82 -11.45 12.43 11.63
C SER A 82 -11.39 11.87 13.05
N ASP A 83 -10.99 12.70 14.02
CA ASP A 83 -10.95 12.28 15.43
C ASP A 83 -12.29 11.73 15.93
N LYS A 84 -13.42 12.26 15.45
CA LYS A 84 -14.78 11.83 15.83
C LYS A 84 -15.17 10.45 15.31
N ASP A 85 -14.57 10.03 14.20
CA ASP A 85 -14.98 8.84 13.46
C ASP A 85 -13.90 7.76 13.51
N GLY A 86 -12.67 8.15 13.82
CA GLY A 86 -11.48 7.38 13.58
C GLY A 86 -11.02 7.50 12.13
N TYR A 87 -10.12 6.61 11.75
CA TYR A 87 -9.32 6.77 10.54
C TYR A 87 -9.23 5.49 9.71
N LEU A 88 -9.22 5.67 8.40
CA LEU A 88 -8.79 4.69 7.40
C LEU A 88 -7.39 5.08 6.94
N LEU A 89 -6.41 4.23 7.19
CA LEU A 89 -5.03 4.47 6.81
C LEU A 89 -4.66 3.57 5.63
N GLY A 90 -3.92 4.10 4.66
CA GLY A 90 -3.56 3.36 3.47
C GLY A 90 -2.47 4.04 2.65
N SER A 91 -2.32 3.59 1.42
CA SER A 91 -1.37 4.16 0.46
C SER A 91 -2.03 4.44 -0.87
N VAL A 92 -1.40 5.32 -1.66
CA VAL A 92 -1.80 5.57 -3.04
C VAL A 92 -1.04 4.65 -3.98
N ILE A 93 -1.77 3.89 -4.78
CA ILE A 93 -1.22 3.01 -5.83
C ILE A 93 -1.75 3.49 -7.17
N ASN A 94 -0.89 4.07 -8.00
CA ASN A 94 -1.25 4.60 -9.32
C ASN A 94 -2.54 5.44 -9.28
N GLU A 95 -2.57 6.46 -8.41
CA GLU A 95 -3.72 7.35 -8.18
C GLU A 95 -5.00 6.66 -7.68
N VAL A 96 -4.86 5.51 -7.02
CA VAL A 96 -5.94 4.82 -6.31
C VAL A 96 -5.59 4.74 -4.84
N PHE A 97 -6.47 5.23 -3.98
CA PHE A 97 -6.33 5.01 -2.54
C PHE A 97 -6.69 3.57 -2.18
N VAL A 98 -5.78 2.89 -1.49
CA VAL A 98 -5.98 1.52 -1.00
C VAL A 98 -5.79 1.52 0.51
N PRO A 99 -6.88 1.58 1.31
CA PRO A 99 -6.79 1.45 2.76
C PRO A 99 -6.28 0.06 3.13
N THR A 100 -5.31 0.04 4.05
CA THR A 100 -4.68 -1.17 4.59
C THR A 100 -5.07 -1.39 6.05
N HIS A 101 -5.32 -0.32 6.79
CA HIS A 101 -5.66 -0.37 8.21
C HIS A 101 -6.92 0.45 8.50
N PHE A 102 -7.73 -0.06 9.42
CA PHE A 102 -9.01 0.52 9.79
C PHE A 102 -9.04 0.72 11.31
N ALA A 103 -9.10 1.99 11.72
CA ALA A 103 -9.06 2.43 13.11
C ALA A 103 -10.30 3.28 13.44
N PRO A 104 -11.53 2.74 13.30
CA PRO A 104 -12.73 3.48 13.65
C PRO A 104 -12.86 3.62 15.18
N GLN A 105 -13.48 4.70 15.65
CA GLN A 105 -13.83 4.82 17.08
C GLN A 105 -14.91 3.83 17.55
N GLY A 106 -15.59 3.17 16.62
CA GLY A 106 -16.63 2.20 16.93
C GLY A 106 -17.31 1.67 15.67
N LEU A 107 -18.18 0.67 15.82
CA LEU A 107 -18.81 0.00 14.68
C LEU A 107 -19.66 0.95 13.82
N ARG A 108 -20.40 1.88 14.45
CA ARG A 108 -21.22 2.89 13.75
C ARG A 108 -20.35 3.86 12.96
N GLN A 109 -19.27 4.34 13.59
CA GLN A 109 -18.30 5.23 12.98
C GLN A 109 -17.60 4.54 11.81
N GLY A 110 -17.25 3.26 11.97
CA GLY A 110 -16.68 2.46 10.89
C GLY A 110 -17.62 2.32 9.70
N TYR A 111 -18.91 2.07 9.93
CA TYR A 111 -19.89 2.03 8.84
C TYR A 111 -19.99 3.40 8.11
N ARG A 112 -19.97 4.50 8.87
CA ARG A 112 -19.99 5.86 8.31
C ARG A 112 -18.74 6.14 7.47
N LEU A 113 -17.55 5.83 7.97
CA LEU A 113 -16.28 5.99 7.23
C LEU A 113 -16.33 5.27 5.87
N ILE A 114 -16.75 4.00 5.83
CA ILE A 114 -16.81 3.23 4.57
C ILE A 114 -17.89 3.77 3.63
N LYS A 115 -19.00 4.29 4.18
CA LYS A 115 -20.07 4.91 3.38
C LYS A 115 -19.61 6.23 2.76
N GLU A 116 -18.94 7.09 3.51
CA GLU A 116 -18.44 8.39 3.04
C GLU A 116 -17.26 8.24 2.07
N LEU A 117 -16.42 7.21 2.26
CA LEU A 117 -15.30 6.90 1.37
C LEU A 117 -15.73 6.60 -0.07
N VAL A 118 -17.00 6.23 -0.31
CA VAL A 118 -17.56 6.08 -1.66
C VAL A 118 -17.36 7.37 -2.47
N ASP A 119 -17.65 8.50 -1.82
CA ASP A 119 -17.68 9.83 -2.42
C ASP A 119 -16.36 10.57 -2.25
N ALA A 120 -15.28 9.84 -1.93
CA ALA A 120 -13.95 10.39 -1.85
C ALA A 120 -13.51 11.02 -3.19
N ASP A 121 -12.72 12.08 -3.08
CA ASP A 121 -12.14 12.80 -4.22
C ASP A 121 -11.26 11.88 -5.11
N MET A 122 -10.55 10.92 -4.50
CA MET A 122 -9.77 9.91 -5.22
C MET A 122 -10.57 8.63 -5.55
N PRO A 123 -10.22 7.90 -6.63
CA PRO A 123 -10.64 6.51 -6.78
C PRO A 123 -10.09 5.64 -5.63
N THR A 124 -10.93 4.75 -5.11
CA THR A 124 -10.64 3.92 -3.95
C THR A 124 -10.87 2.44 -4.26
N ALA A 125 -9.98 1.58 -3.77
CA ALA A 125 -10.11 0.13 -3.82
C ALA A 125 -9.98 -0.49 -2.42
N LEU A 126 -10.92 -1.36 -2.08
CA LEU A 126 -10.91 -2.16 -0.87
C LEU A 126 -10.57 -3.62 -1.24
N PHE A 127 -9.59 -4.20 -0.56
CA PHE A 127 -9.34 -5.64 -0.59
C PHE A 127 -9.85 -6.26 0.70
N ILE A 128 -11.07 -6.77 0.66
CA ILE A 128 -11.82 -7.11 1.87
C ILE A 128 -12.29 -8.56 1.84
N THR A 129 -12.43 -9.15 3.03
CA THR A 129 -12.94 -10.50 3.20
C THR A 129 -14.46 -10.57 2.93
N ASP A 130 -14.96 -11.76 2.60
CA ASP A 130 -16.33 -11.96 2.12
C ASP A 130 -17.42 -11.52 3.12
N ASP A 131 -17.14 -11.56 4.44
CA ASP A 131 -17.99 -11.00 5.50
C ASP A 131 -18.27 -9.51 5.27
N LEU A 132 -17.22 -8.74 4.95
CA LEU A 132 -17.34 -7.31 4.75
C LEU A 132 -17.92 -6.98 3.37
N VAL A 133 -17.72 -7.83 2.35
CA VAL A 133 -18.35 -7.68 1.02
C VAL A 133 -19.88 -7.62 1.13
N ASN A 134 -20.49 -8.45 1.97
CA ASN A 134 -21.94 -8.47 2.17
C ASN A 134 -22.47 -7.17 2.77
N THR A 135 -21.65 -6.51 3.59
CA THR A 135 -21.98 -5.20 4.18
C THR A 135 -21.83 -4.10 3.14
N VAL A 136 -20.71 -4.08 2.43
CA VAL A 136 -20.39 -3.06 1.42
C VAL A 136 -21.32 -3.11 0.22
N ARG A 137 -21.80 -4.30 -0.18
CA ARG A 137 -22.77 -4.46 -1.27
C ARG A 137 -24.10 -3.71 -1.02
N LYS A 138 -24.45 -3.46 0.24
CA LYS A 138 -25.66 -2.71 0.63
C LYS A 138 -25.48 -1.19 0.58
N MET A 139 -24.25 -0.72 0.38
CA MET A 139 -23.91 0.70 0.31
C MET A 139 -23.87 1.14 -1.16
N ASN A 140 -24.66 2.16 -1.50
CA ASN A 140 -24.67 2.70 -2.86
C ASN A 140 -23.29 3.23 -3.26
N GLY A 141 -22.91 3.01 -4.52
CA GLY A 141 -21.67 3.51 -5.13
C GLY A 141 -20.52 2.50 -5.14
N TRP A 142 -20.44 1.58 -4.17
CA TRP A 142 -19.47 0.48 -4.21
C TRP A 142 -19.81 -0.55 -5.29
N LYS A 143 -18.77 -1.07 -5.94
CA LYS A 143 -18.84 -2.07 -7.02
C LYS A 143 -18.01 -3.28 -6.60
N VAL A 144 -18.68 -4.40 -6.34
CA VAL A 144 -18.02 -5.67 -6.04
C VAL A 144 -17.58 -6.30 -7.35
N THR A 145 -16.28 -6.52 -7.52
CA THR A 145 -15.72 -7.11 -8.74
C THR A 145 -15.64 -8.64 -8.62
N PRO A 146 -15.53 -9.39 -9.74
CA PRO A 146 -15.26 -10.83 -9.68
C PRO A 146 -13.80 -11.15 -9.30
N VAL A 147 -12.94 -10.14 -9.14
CA VAL A 147 -11.52 -10.32 -8.85
C VAL A 147 -11.34 -10.69 -7.39
N LYS A 148 -10.68 -11.83 -7.17
CA LYS A 148 -10.27 -12.30 -5.84
C LYS A 148 -8.75 -12.41 -5.78
N MET A 149 -8.20 -12.13 -4.61
CA MET A 149 -6.78 -12.20 -4.32
C MET A 149 -6.58 -12.95 -3.02
N THR A 150 -5.72 -13.97 -3.06
CA THR A 150 -5.26 -14.64 -1.84
C THR A 150 -4.08 -13.87 -1.29
N THR A 151 -4.21 -13.37 -0.07
CA THR A 151 -3.10 -12.76 0.67
C THR A 151 -2.74 -13.65 1.83
N ARG A 152 -1.45 -13.88 2.09
CA ARG A 152 -1.03 -14.46 3.35
C ARG A 152 -1.18 -13.42 4.45
N PHE A 153 -1.73 -13.81 5.59
CA PHE A 153 -1.82 -12.98 6.78
C PHE A 153 -1.56 -13.89 7.99
N ARG A 154 -0.47 -13.62 8.72
CA ARG A 154 -0.06 -14.40 9.91
C ARG A 154 0.02 -15.91 9.65
N GLY A 155 0.59 -16.28 8.52
CA GLY A 155 0.80 -17.68 8.15
C GLY A 155 -0.39 -18.36 7.47
N SER A 156 -1.59 -17.78 7.53
CA SER A 156 -2.81 -18.29 6.89
C SER A 156 -3.12 -17.57 5.58
N ASP A 157 -3.69 -18.30 4.63
CA ASP A 157 -4.20 -17.71 3.39
C ASP A 157 -5.57 -17.08 3.64
N VAL A 158 -5.70 -15.80 3.30
CA VAL A 158 -6.93 -15.01 3.42
C VAL A 158 -7.37 -14.58 2.03
N LEU A 159 -8.53 -15.08 1.60
CA LEU A 159 -9.14 -14.67 0.35
C LEU A 159 -9.81 -13.30 0.52
N LYS A 160 -9.42 -12.35 -0.33
CA LYS A 160 -9.96 -10.99 -0.37
C LYS A 160 -10.61 -10.73 -1.73
N THR A 161 -11.77 -10.11 -1.69
CA THR A 161 -12.49 -9.64 -2.88
C THR A 161 -12.15 -8.16 -3.11
N LEU A 162 -11.90 -7.80 -4.36
CA LEU A 162 -11.70 -6.41 -4.76
C LEU A 162 -13.05 -5.70 -4.90
N VAL A 163 -13.19 -4.60 -4.16
CA VAL A 163 -14.36 -3.71 -4.20
C VAL A 163 -13.90 -2.29 -4.51
N ILE A 164 -14.56 -1.60 -5.43
CA ILE A 164 -14.12 -0.29 -5.94
C ILE A 164 -15.26 0.74 -5.91
N ASN A 165 -14.96 2.01 -5.67
CA ASN A 165 -15.97 3.07 -5.77
C ASN A 165 -16.15 3.60 -7.21
N LYS A 166 -15.11 3.51 -8.05
CA LYS A 166 -15.09 4.02 -9.45
C LYS A 166 -14.52 2.96 -10.40
N TRP A 167 -15.10 2.78 -11.59
CA TRP A 167 -14.60 1.79 -12.58
C TRP A 167 -13.20 2.13 -13.11
N SER A 168 -12.82 3.42 -13.12
CA SER A 168 -11.48 3.89 -13.45
C SER A 168 -10.38 3.30 -12.55
N THR A 169 -10.74 2.76 -11.38
CA THR A 169 -9.81 2.08 -10.47
C THR A 169 -9.21 0.81 -11.09
N VAL A 170 -9.98 0.06 -11.88
CA VAL A 170 -9.53 -1.22 -12.46
C VAL A 170 -8.33 -1.05 -13.39
N PRO A 171 -8.37 -0.22 -14.45
CA PRO A 171 -7.22 -0.06 -15.34
C PRO A 171 -6.00 0.50 -14.62
N LYS A 172 -6.19 1.39 -13.63
CA LYS A 172 -5.09 1.94 -12.81
C LYS A 172 -4.37 0.86 -12.01
N LEU A 173 -5.11 0.01 -11.31
CA LEU A 173 -4.53 -1.11 -10.56
C LEU A 173 -3.93 -2.17 -11.50
N ALA A 174 -4.57 -2.47 -12.63
CA ALA A 174 -4.03 -3.41 -13.61
C ALA A 174 -2.70 -2.93 -14.20
N GLN A 175 -2.61 -1.65 -14.56
CA GLN A 175 -1.37 -1.03 -15.05
C GLN A 175 -0.25 -1.08 -14.00
N TYR A 176 -0.58 -0.78 -12.74
CA TYR A 176 0.38 -0.88 -11.64
C TYR A 176 0.90 -2.32 -11.50
N THR A 177 -0.01 -3.29 -11.40
CA THR A 177 0.35 -4.71 -11.27
C THR A 177 1.20 -5.18 -12.46
N ALA A 178 0.84 -4.83 -13.69
CA ALA A 178 1.63 -5.17 -14.87
C ALA A 178 3.05 -4.55 -14.82
N SER A 179 3.15 -3.32 -14.32
CA SER A 179 4.45 -2.63 -14.16
C SER A 179 5.32 -3.29 -13.09
N GLU A 180 4.75 -3.65 -11.94
CA GLU A 180 5.47 -4.38 -10.89
C GLU A 180 5.92 -5.77 -11.35
N LEU A 181 5.10 -6.47 -12.13
CA LEU A 181 5.49 -7.76 -12.72
C LEU A 181 6.59 -7.62 -13.77
N ALA A 182 6.58 -6.54 -14.55
CA ALA A 182 7.61 -6.28 -15.55
C ALA A 182 8.92 -5.77 -14.94
N LYS A 183 8.87 -5.14 -13.75
CA LYS A 183 10.01 -4.47 -13.10
C LYS A 183 11.26 -5.35 -12.95
N PRO A 184 11.20 -6.61 -12.46
CA PRO A 184 12.38 -7.47 -12.38
C PRO A 184 13.04 -7.71 -13.74
N SER A 185 12.23 -7.88 -14.79
CA SER A 185 12.73 -8.09 -16.15
C SER A 185 13.38 -6.83 -16.72
N ILE A 186 12.77 -5.67 -16.46
CA ILE A 186 13.31 -4.36 -16.85
C ILE A 186 14.62 -4.07 -16.10
N ASP A 187 14.68 -4.31 -14.79
CA ASP A 187 15.87 -4.06 -13.98
C ASP A 187 17.00 -5.00 -14.34
N LYS A 188 16.69 -6.26 -14.68
CA LYS A 188 17.66 -7.19 -15.25
C LYS A 188 18.22 -6.67 -16.57
N ALA A 189 17.37 -6.21 -17.49
CA ALA A 189 17.80 -5.63 -18.76
C ALA A 189 18.70 -4.39 -18.55
N ARG A 190 18.32 -3.48 -17.63
CA ARG A 190 19.14 -2.31 -17.26
C ARG A 190 20.51 -2.69 -16.74
N ASN A 191 20.60 -3.70 -15.87
CA ASN A 191 21.87 -4.17 -15.33
C ASN A 191 22.78 -4.77 -16.41
N ILE A 192 22.21 -5.51 -17.37
CA ILE A 192 22.97 -6.04 -18.52
C ILE A 192 23.56 -4.89 -19.34
N VAL A 193 22.74 -3.90 -19.70
CA VAL A 193 23.18 -2.73 -20.48
C VAL A 193 24.26 -1.96 -19.74
N ARG A 194 24.10 -1.74 -18.43
CA ARG A 194 25.11 -1.08 -17.59
C ARG A 194 26.43 -1.85 -17.58
N ASN A 195 26.39 -3.16 -17.37
CA ASN A 195 27.60 -4.00 -17.37
C ASN A 195 28.32 -3.99 -18.72
N ILE A 196 27.57 -4.03 -19.83
CA ILE A 196 28.15 -3.89 -21.17
C ILE A 196 28.84 -2.53 -21.31
N GLY A 197 28.18 -1.44 -20.87
CA GLY A 197 28.76 -0.10 -20.90
C GLY A 197 30.05 0.02 -20.08
N GLU A 198 30.07 -0.49 -18.84
CA GLU A 198 31.25 -0.50 -17.97
C GLU A 198 32.42 -1.30 -18.60
N LYS A 199 32.13 -2.45 -19.22
CA LYS A 199 33.14 -3.24 -19.94
C LYS A 199 33.63 -2.54 -21.20
N ALA A 200 32.75 -1.92 -21.99
CA ALA A 200 33.13 -1.18 -23.18
C ALA A 200 34.06 -0.01 -22.82
N ILE A 201 33.74 0.75 -21.75
CA ILE A 201 34.63 1.80 -21.23
C ILE A 201 35.99 1.23 -20.84
N THR A 202 36.02 0.10 -20.13
CA THR A 202 37.26 -0.57 -19.71
C THR A 202 38.10 -1.00 -20.92
N LEU A 203 37.47 -1.59 -21.94
CA LEU A 203 38.13 -2.01 -23.17
C LEU A 203 38.68 -0.81 -23.93
N LEU A 204 37.87 0.23 -24.16
CA LEU A 204 38.27 1.44 -24.89
C LEU A 204 39.42 2.19 -24.22
N ASN A 205 39.56 2.09 -22.90
CA ASN A 205 40.70 2.65 -22.16
C ASN A 205 41.99 1.81 -22.29
N GLY A 206 41.91 0.58 -22.81
CA GLY A 206 43.08 -0.24 -23.12
C GLY A 206 43.65 0.09 -24.49
N ASN A 207 44.99 0.18 -24.60
CA ASN A 207 45.73 0.57 -25.83
C ASN A 207 45.52 -0.34 -27.07
N ARG A 208 44.63 -1.33 -27.04
CA ARG A 208 44.43 -2.33 -28.11
C ARG A 208 42.98 -2.73 -28.40
N ALA A 209 41.98 -2.15 -27.74
CA ALA A 209 40.60 -2.54 -28.01
C ALA A 209 40.12 -2.05 -29.38
N ASN A 210 39.35 -2.90 -30.07
CA ASN A 210 38.68 -2.58 -31.32
C ASN A 210 37.19 -2.94 -31.26
N ALA A 211 36.42 -2.58 -32.29
CA ALA A 211 34.97 -2.76 -32.31
C ALA A 211 34.52 -4.22 -32.10
N ASN A 212 35.32 -5.20 -32.57
CA ASN A 212 34.97 -6.62 -32.45
C ASN A 212 34.99 -7.10 -30.99
N ASP A 213 35.82 -6.49 -30.14
CA ASP A 213 35.90 -6.84 -28.71
C ASP A 213 34.63 -6.41 -27.96
N ILE A 214 33.98 -5.33 -28.42
CA ILE A 214 32.71 -4.85 -27.87
C ILE A 214 31.55 -5.71 -28.36
N ASP A 215 31.52 -6.03 -29.66
CA ASP A 215 30.47 -6.87 -30.25
C ASP A 215 30.43 -8.26 -29.61
N ALA A 216 31.58 -8.89 -29.38
CA ALA A 216 31.68 -10.18 -28.70
C ALA A 216 31.12 -10.14 -27.26
N GLU A 217 31.36 -9.05 -26.52
CA GLU A 217 30.81 -8.88 -25.17
C GLU A 217 29.31 -8.58 -25.17
N VAL A 218 28.81 -7.81 -26.14
CA VAL A 218 27.37 -7.62 -26.35
C VAL A 218 26.70 -8.95 -26.64
N GLU A 219 27.24 -9.74 -27.56
CA GLU A 219 26.69 -11.04 -27.95
C GLU A 219 26.65 -12.00 -26.76
N LYS A 220 27.75 -12.11 -26.00
CA LYS A 220 27.83 -12.93 -24.78
C LYS A 220 26.83 -12.49 -23.71
N CYS A 221 26.59 -11.20 -23.57
CA CYS A 221 25.67 -10.65 -22.58
C CYS A 221 24.21 -10.69 -23.02
N VAL A 222 23.90 -10.72 -24.32
CA VAL A 222 22.52 -10.63 -24.84
C VAL A 222 21.96 -12.00 -25.25
N ASN A 223 22.76 -12.88 -25.86
CA ASN A 223 22.30 -14.17 -26.40
C ASN A 223 21.62 -15.08 -25.36
N PRO A 224 22.13 -15.22 -24.12
CA PRO A 224 21.47 -16.04 -23.09
C PRO A 224 20.02 -15.60 -22.79
N TYR A 225 19.66 -14.35 -23.11
CA TYR A 225 18.32 -13.82 -22.88
C TYR A 225 17.38 -13.97 -24.07
N ILE A 226 17.92 -13.97 -25.29
CA ILE A 226 17.16 -14.26 -26.51
C ILE A 226 16.67 -15.71 -26.48
N ASP A 227 17.54 -16.64 -26.05
CA ASP A 227 17.21 -18.06 -25.97
C ASP A 227 16.29 -18.42 -24.79
N SER A 228 16.27 -17.59 -23.74
CA SER A 228 15.43 -17.81 -22.55
C SER A 228 13.93 -17.55 -22.76
N ARG A 229 13.49 -17.16 -23.96
CA ARG A 229 12.06 -16.99 -24.32
C ARG A 229 11.22 -18.25 -24.11
N GLN A 230 11.83 -19.41 -23.89
CA GLN A 230 11.13 -20.67 -23.57
C GLN A 230 10.77 -20.87 -22.08
N TYR A 231 11.26 -20.03 -21.15
CA TYR A 231 11.13 -20.28 -19.70
C TYR A 231 10.13 -19.39 -18.94
N LEU A 232 9.38 -18.52 -19.63
CA LEU A 232 8.45 -17.58 -18.98
C LEU A 232 7.15 -18.22 -18.45
N ASP A 233 6.91 -19.51 -18.69
CA ASP A 233 5.55 -20.08 -18.56
C ASP A 233 5.19 -20.66 -17.18
N SER A 234 6.14 -20.99 -16.29
CA SER A 234 5.82 -21.76 -15.08
C SER A 234 6.08 -21.08 -13.73
N THR A 235 6.97 -20.09 -13.67
CA THR A 235 7.41 -19.51 -12.38
C THR A 235 6.66 -18.22 -12.02
N TYR A 236 6.18 -17.46 -13.02
CA TYR A 236 5.51 -16.17 -12.82
C TYR A 236 4.14 -16.27 -12.11
N LEU A 237 3.43 -17.38 -12.28
CA LEU A 237 2.14 -17.60 -11.61
C LEU A 237 2.26 -17.79 -10.10
N ARG A 238 3.44 -18.17 -9.58
CA ARG A 238 3.68 -18.31 -8.13
C ARG A 238 4.08 -17.00 -7.45
N THR A 239 4.52 -15.97 -8.18
CA THR A 239 4.95 -14.69 -7.59
C THR A 239 3.76 -13.76 -7.31
N LEU A 240 2.62 -14.00 -7.94
CA LEU A 240 1.35 -13.29 -7.71
C LEU A 240 0.75 -13.53 -6.31
N SER A 241 1.31 -14.45 -5.52
CA SER A 241 0.86 -14.76 -4.15
C SER A 241 1.65 -14.05 -3.05
N LYS A 242 2.72 -13.30 -3.37
CA LYS A 242 3.34 -12.41 -2.38
C LYS A 242 2.40 -11.22 -2.16
N PRO A 243 1.82 -11.04 -0.97
CA PRO A 243 1.00 -9.87 -0.69
C PRO A 243 1.86 -8.62 -0.88
N LEU A 244 1.28 -7.57 -1.49
CA LEU A 244 1.90 -6.24 -1.61
C LEU A 244 2.14 -5.54 -0.24
N TRP A 245 2.01 -6.28 0.87
CA TRP A 245 1.91 -5.80 2.24
C TRP A 245 2.58 -6.74 3.26
N ASP A 246 3.22 -7.82 2.80
CA ASP A 246 4.06 -8.66 3.66
C ASP A 246 5.45 -8.01 3.76
N ASP A 247 5.55 -7.02 4.65
CA ASP A 247 6.82 -6.59 5.27
C ASP A 247 6.96 -7.26 6.66
#